data_AF-A0A938ILA2-F1
#
_entry.id   AF-A0A938ILA2-F1
#
_cell.length_a   1.000
_cell.length_b   1.000
_cell.length_c   1.000
_cell.angle_alpha   90.00
_cell.angle_beta   90.00
_cell.angle_gamma   90.00
#
_symmetry.space_group_name_H-M   'P 1'
#
loop_
_entity.id
_entity.type
_entity.pdbx_description
1 polymer ?
#
loop_
_entity_poly.entity_id
_entity_poly.type
_entity_poly.pdbx_seq_one_letter_code
_entity_poly.pdbx_strand_id
1 'polypeptide(L)' 'MNAQPTNDPFEFDLGDDLRITKQTRRASGGGTWVCGTIAGHRFDALVFPEHAEIPEAVDRPS' A
#
# COMPACT_ATOMS: atom_id res chain seq x y z
N MET A 1 -16.67 1.62 29.74
CA MET A 1 -16.17 0.47 28.96
C MET A 1 -14.81 0.89 28.44
N ASN A 2 -13.72 0.37 28.98
CA ASN A 2 -12.38 0.68 28.50
C ASN A 2 -11.96 -0.50 27.62
N ALA A 3 -11.90 -0.30 26.30
CA ALA A 3 -11.30 -1.28 25.41
C ALA A 3 -9.81 -1.36 25.75
N GLN A 4 -9.35 -2.52 26.22
CA GLN A 4 -7.93 -2.78 26.35
C GLN A 4 -7.30 -2.82 24.95
N PRO A 5 -6.10 -2.25 24.75
CA PRO A 5 -5.34 -2.52 23.53
C PRO A 5 -5.15 -4.03 23.44
N THR A 6 -5.63 -4.62 22.36
CA THR A 6 -5.37 -6.01 22.02
C THR A 6 -3.88 -6.11 21.72
N ASN A 7 -3.08 -6.45 22.72
CA ASN A 7 -1.68 -6.86 22.51
C ASN A 7 -1.68 -8.25 21.83
N ASP A 8 -2.27 -8.35 20.65
CA ASP A 8 -2.23 -9.55 19.85
C ASP A 8 -0.85 -9.59 19.16
N PRO A 9 0.02 -10.56 19.48
CA PRO A 9 1.34 -10.66 18.86
C PRO A 9 1.27 -10.97 17.35
N PHE A 10 0.07 -11.26 16.83
CA PHE A 10 -0.21 -11.41 15.40
C PHE A 10 -0.82 -10.16 14.76
N GLU A 11 -1.14 -9.13 15.53
CA GLU A 11 -1.46 -7.79 15.02
C GLU A 11 -0.15 -7.10 14.64
N PHE A 12 0.53 -7.67 13.63
CA PHE A 12 1.70 -7.08 13.02
C PHE A 12 1.26 -5.81 12.30
N ASP A 13 1.54 -4.66 12.89
CA ASP A 13 1.25 -3.37 12.28
C ASP A 13 2.21 -3.13 11.11
N LEU A 14 1.78 -3.53 9.91
CA LEU A 14 2.46 -3.27 8.65
C LEU A 14 2.75 -1.78 8.43
N GLY A 15 1.96 -0.90 9.04
CA GLY A 15 2.11 0.55 8.94
C GLY A 15 3.33 1.08 9.68
N ASP A 16 3.67 0.50 10.84
CA ASP A 16 4.78 0.97 11.69
C ASP A 16 6.17 0.80 11.03
N ASP A 17 6.36 -0.24 10.22
CA ASP A 17 7.63 -0.50 9.52
C ASP A 17 7.66 0.03 8.08
N LEU A 18 6.60 0.67 7.60
CA LEU A 18 6.56 1.22 6.25
C LEU A 18 7.52 2.41 6.12
N ARG A 19 8.56 2.26 5.30
CA ARG A 19 9.51 3.32 4.99
C ARG A 19 9.64 3.55 3.51
N ILE A 20 9.39 4.78 3.07
CA ILE A 20 9.66 5.21 1.69
C ILE A 20 11.09 5.76 1.64
N THR A 21 11.96 5.14 0.84
CA THR A 21 13.39 5.45 0.76
C THR A 21 13.75 6.26 -0.47
N LYS A 22 12.95 6.18 -1.54
CA LYS A 22 13.19 6.90 -2.78
C LYS A 22 11.87 7.23 -3.47
N GLN A 23 11.77 8.45 -3.99
CA GLN A 23 10.71 8.86 -4.89
C GLN A 23 11.34 9.35 -6.20
N THR A 24 10.92 8.80 -7.33
CA THR A 24 11.37 9.25 -8.65
C THR A 24 10.14 9.53 -9.49
N ARG A 25 9.89 10.82 -9.71
CA ARG A 25 8.83 11.27 -10.61
C ARG A 25 9.13 10.75 -12.00
N ARG A 26 8.16 10.13 -12.67
CA ARG A 26 8.36 9.70 -14.06
C ARG A 26 8.43 10.94 -14.97
N ALA A 27 9.40 10.95 -15.87
CA ALA A 27 9.50 11.98 -16.92
C ALA A 27 8.40 11.82 -17.99
N SER A 28 7.83 10.61 -18.13
CA SER A 28 6.70 10.31 -19.03
C SER A 28 5.66 9.46 -18.29
N GLY A 29 4.39 9.89 -18.30
CA GLY A 29 3.26 9.28 -17.57
C GLY A 29 2.99 9.91 -16.19
N GLY A 30 1.73 9.96 -15.77
CA GLY A 30 1.24 10.70 -14.59
C GLY A 30 1.58 10.12 -13.20
N GLY A 31 2.59 9.26 -13.07
CA GLY A 31 2.88 8.52 -11.84
C GLY A 31 4.28 8.77 -11.26
N THR A 32 4.46 8.35 -10.00
CA THR A 32 5.73 8.42 -9.26
C THR A 32 6.14 7.02 -8.83
N TRP A 33 7.37 6.62 -9.18
CA TRP A 33 7.95 5.41 -8.61
C TRP A 33 8.37 5.69 -7.18
N VAL A 34 7.91 4.86 -6.25
CA VAL A 34 8.33 4.86 -4.86
C VAL A 34 9.01 3.53 -4.55
N CYS A 35 10.13 3.61 -3.87
CA CYS A 35 10.84 2.44 -3.35
C CYS A 35 10.79 2.50 -1.84
N GLY A 36 10.72 1.35 -1.18
CA GLY A 36 10.65 1.32 0.27
C GLY A 36 10.87 -0.04 0.87
N THR A 37 10.69 -0.10 2.19
CA THR A 37 10.64 -1.33 2.96
C THR A 37 9.34 -1.43 3.72
N ILE A 38 8.82 -2.64 3.86
CA ILE A 38 7.68 -2.98 4.71
C ILE A 38 7.94 -4.36 5.33
N ALA A 39 7.86 -4.47 6.64
CA ALA A 39 8.21 -5.68 7.38
C ALA A 39 9.61 -6.24 7.03
N GLY A 40 10.59 -5.36 6.83
CA GLY A 40 11.94 -5.72 6.38
C GLY A 40 12.05 -6.17 4.91
N HIS A 41 10.96 -6.21 4.15
CA HIS A 41 10.96 -6.55 2.72
C HIS A 41 11.02 -5.30 1.86
N ARG A 42 11.85 -5.32 0.81
CA ARG A 42 11.93 -4.23 -0.17
C ARG A 42 10.75 -4.30 -1.14
N PHE A 43 10.18 -3.14 -1.48
CA PHE A 43 9.21 -2.99 -2.55
C PHE A 43 9.58 -1.84 -3.51
N ASP A 44 9.04 -1.93 -4.72
CA ASP A 44 9.04 -0.87 -5.73
C ASP A 44 7.60 -0.75 -6.27
N ALA A 45 6.99 0.43 -6.15
CA ALA A 45 5.59 0.66 -6.51
C ALA A 45 5.42 1.92 -7.37
N LEU A 46 4.53 1.87 -8.37
CA LEU A 46 4.17 3.02 -9.18
C LEU A 46 2.85 3.59 -8.66
N VAL A 47 2.91 4.79 -8.10
CA VAL A 47 1.76 5.46 -7.47
C VAL A 47 1.28 6.60 -8.35
N PHE A 48 -0.02 6.67 -8.54
CA PHE A 48 -0.73 7.73 -9.25
C PHE A 48 -1.54 8.55 -8.25
N PRO A 49 -1.67 9.88 -8.45
CA PRO A 49 -2.54 10.70 -7.62
C PRO A 49 -4.03 10.37 -7.82
N GLU A 50 -4.39 9.80 -8.97
CA GLU A 50 -5.74 9.31 -9.24
C GLU A 50 -6.04 8.03 -8.43
N HIS A 51 -7.27 7.94 -7.89
CA HIS A 51 -7.74 6.72 -7.24
C HIS A 51 -7.89 5.59 -8.26
N ALA A 52 -7.40 4.39 -7.92
CA ALA A 52 -7.63 3.21 -8.74
C ALA A 52 -9.11 2.83 -8.73
N GLU A 53 -9.71 2.68 -9.91
CA GLU A 53 -11.05 2.13 -10.06
C GLU A 53 -10.99 0.60 -9.90
N ILE A 54 -11.83 0.04 -9.04
CA ILE A 54 -12.05 -1.41 -9.02
C ILE A 54 -13.11 -1.69 -10.08
N PRO A 55 -12.81 -2.44 -11.15
CA PRO A 55 -13.84 -2.85 -12.07
C PRO A 55 -14.87 -3.66 -11.29
N GLU A 56 -16.14 -3.27 -11.42
CA GLU A 56 -17.25 -4.17 -11.13
C GLU A 56 -16.97 -5.47 -11.88
N ALA A 57 -16.69 -6.54 -11.15
CA ALA A 57 -16.71 -7.87 -11.74
C ALA A 57 -18.17 -8.08 -12.13
N VAL A 58 -18.48 -7.84 -13.41
CA VAL A 58 -19.78 -8.14 -13.98
C VAL A 58 -20.01 -9.62 -13.67
N ASP A 59 -20.89 -9.90 -12.71
CA ASP A 59 -21.37 -11.23 -12.42
C ASP A 59 -21.94 -11.74 -13.73
N ARG A 60 -21.17 -12.56 -14.45
CA ARG A 60 -21.57 -13.09 -15.75
C ARG A 60 -22.57 -14.20 -15.40
N PRO A 61 -23.89 -14.01 -15.58
CA PRO A 61 -24.81 -15.10 -15.33
C PRO A 61 -24.48 -16.24 -16.29
N SER A 62 -24.46 -17.45 -15.73
CA SER A 62 -24.17 -18.72 -16.42
C SER A 62 -25.20 -19.03 -17.50
#